data_AF-A0A1C4UCX8-F1
#
_entry.id   AF-A0A1C4UCX8-F1
#
_cell.length_a   1.000
_cell.length_b   1.000
_cell.length_c   1.000
_cell.angle_alpha   90.00
_cell.angle_beta   90.00
_cell.angle_gamma   90.00
#
_symmetry.space_group_name_H-M   'P 1'
#
loop_
_entity.id
_entity.type
_entity.pdbx_description
1 polymer ?
#
loop_
_entity_poly.entity_id
_entity_poly.type
_entity_poly.pdbx_seq_one_letter_code
_entity_poly.pdbx_strand_id
1 'polypeptide(L)' 'MLIDCDGCRVRGAGCAGCLVTALLDTDSPAAGLGAAEHRAIEVLTRSGFEVEVLAHETRRARSTRRRVA' A
#
# COMPACT_ATOMS: atom_id res chain seq x y z
N MET A 1 -11.65 -11.49 -16.24
CA MET A 1 -12.70 -11.67 -15.21
C MET A 1 -13.16 -10.28 -14.79
N LEU A 2 -14.45 -9.96 -14.90
CA LEU A 2 -15.00 -8.66 -14.52
C LEU A 2 -15.82 -8.85 -13.24
N ILE A 3 -15.46 -8.14 -12.18
CA ILE A 3 -16.24 -8.10 -10.95
C ILE A 3 -16.99 -6.78 -10.93
N ASP A 4 -18.32 -6.84 -10.90
CA ASP A 4 -19.17 -5.65 -10.80
C ASP A 4 -19.33 -5.24 -9.33
N CYS A 5 -18.40 -4.41 -8.86
CA CYS A 5 -18.50 -3.81 -7.54
C CYS A 5 -19.58 -2.74 -7.46
N ASP A 6 -19.97 -2.13 -8.57
CA ASP A 6 -20.97 -1.06 -8.59
C ASP A 6 -22.39 -1.61 -8.44
N GLY A 7 -22.67 -2.81 -8.97
CA GLY A 7 -23.91 -3.55 -8.77
C GLY A 7 -23.97 -4.44 -7.51
N CYS A 8 -22.91 -4.46 -6.68
CA CYS A 8 -22.86 -5.33 -5.52
C CYS A 8 -23.86 -4.93 -4.43
N ARG A 9 -24.85 -5.79 -4.15
CA ARG A 9 -25.95 -5.52 -3.19
C ARG A 9 -25.49 -5.27 -1.75
N VAL A 10 -24.28 -5.70 -1.39
CA VAL A 10 -23.68 -5.49 -0.07
C VAL A 10 -22.52 -4.50 -0.10
N ARG A 11 -22.36 -3.71 -1.17
CA ARG A 11 -21.29 -2.70 -1.27
C ARG A 11 -21.31 -1.77 -0.05
N GLY A 12 -20.13 -1.44 0.45
CA GLY A 12 -19.95 -0.73 1.72
C GLY A 12 -19.96 -1.70 2.90
N ALA A 13 -21.13 -2.22 3.29
CA ALA A 13 -21.29 -3.03 4.50
C ALA A 13 -20.54 -4.38 4.45
N GLY A 14 -20.46 -5.00 3.27
CA GLY A 14 -19.75 -6.26 3.03
C GLY A 14 -18.34 -6.07 2.46
N CYS A 15 -17.84 -4.84 2.35
CA CYS A 15 -16.50 -4.58 1.80
C CYS A 15 -15.38 -4.92 2.80
N ALA A 16 -15.66 -4.88 4.10
CA ALA A 16 -14.71 -5.31 5.12
C ALA A 16 -14.42 -6.82 4.96
N GLY A 17 -13.18 -7.16 4.59
CA GLY A 17 -12.77 -8.54 4.31
C GLY A 17 -13.08 -9.04 2.88
N CYS A 18 -13.59 -8.19 1.99
CA CYS A 18 -13.77 -8.55 0.58
C CYS A 18 -12.41 -8.60 -0.14
N LEU A 19 -12.12 -9.69 -0.86
CA LEU A 19 -10.89 -9.82 -1.67
C LEU A 19 -10.71 -8.66 -2.66
N VAL A 20 -11.80 -8.16 -3.24
CA VAL A 20 -11.72 -7.06 -4.21
C VAL A 20 -11.29 -5.76 -3.54
N THR A 21 -11.77 -5.51 -2.32
CA THR A 21 -11.29 -4.38 -1.52
C THR A 21 -9.80 -4.50 -1.22
N ALA A 22 -9.31 -5.69 -0.87
CA ALA A 22 -7.88 -5.92 -0.65
C ALA A 22 -7.04 -5.72 -1.93
N LEU A 23 -7.57 -6.09 -3.11
CA LEU A 23 -6.89 -5.88 -4.39
C LEU A 23 -6.88 -4.41 -4.84
N LEU A 24 -7.86 -3.62 -4.41
CA LEU A 24 -7.98 -2.19 -4.71
C LEU A 24 -7.35 -1.32 -3.62
N ASP A 25 -6.89 -1.91 -2.52
CA ASP A 25 -6.29 -1.18 -1.40
C ASP A 25 -4.91 -0.63 -1.79
N THR A 26 -4.90 0.64 -2.21
CA THR A 26 -3.69 1.38 -2.55
C THR A 26 -2.95 1.91 -1.33
N ASP A 27 -3.55 1.82 -0.14
CA ASP A 27 -2.94 2.28 1.11
C ASP A 27 -2.08 1.18 1.77
N SER A 28 -2.05 -0.01 1.17
CA SER A 28 -1.15 -1.09 1.59
C SER A 28 0.31 -0.62 1.62
N PRO A 29 1.08 -0.96 2.67
CA PRO A 29 2.52 -0.67 2.74
C PRO A 29 3.29 -1.17 1.52
N ALA A 30 2.79 -2.22 0.86
CA ALA A 30 3.39 -2.81 -0.33
C ALA A 30 2.99 -2.12 -1.64
N ALA A 31 1.97 -1.26 -1.65
CA ALA A 31 1.41 -0.65 -2.87
C ALA A 31 2.41 0.23 -3.65
N GLY A 32 3.49 0.67 -3.01
CA GLY A 32 4.56 1.48 -3.62
C GLY A 32 5.80 0.69 -4.05
N LEU A 33 5.85 -0.63 -3.81
CA LEU A 33 7.06 -1.41 -4.06
C LEU A 33 7.22 -1.76 -5.54
N GLY A 34 8.32 -1.34 -6.15
CA GLY A 34 8.78 -1.74 -7.46
C GLY A 34 9.53 -3.07 -7.44
N ALA A 35 9.93 -3.54 -8.63
CA ALA A 35 10.60 -4.83 -8.80
C ALA A 35 11.92 -4.94 -8.00
N ALA A 36 12.66 -3.84 -7.87
CA ALA A 36 13.92 -3.82 -7.12
C ALA A 36 13.69 -4.03 -5.62
N GLU A 37 12.67 -3.41 -5.05
CA GLU A 37 12.34 -3.54 -3.62
C GLU A 37 11.81 -4.94 -3.30
N HIS A 38 10.96 -5.50 -4.17
CA HIS A 38 10.54 -6.90 -4.06
C HIS A 38 11.72 -7.86 -4.05
N ARG A 39 12.71 -7.65 -4.94
CA ARG A 39 13.92 -8.46 -4.97
C ARG A 39 14.76 -8.31 -3.69
N ALA A 40 14.83 -7.11 -3.13
CA ALA A 40 15.54 -6.87 -1.87
C ALA A 40 14.88 -7.63 -0.71
N ILE A 41 13.55 -7.57 -0.61
CA ILE A 41 12.78 -8.32 0.39
C ILE A 41 13.05 -9.82 0.25
N GLU A 42 12.98 -10.37 -0.96
CA GLU A 42 13.23 -11.79 -1.20
C GLU A 42 14.63 -12.22 -0.71
N VAL A 43 15.67 -11.46 -1.07
CA VAL A 43 17.06 -11.76 -0.68
C VAL A 43 17.24 -11.71 0.83
N LEU A 44 16.64 -10.72 1.50
CA LEU A 44 16.72 -10.58 2.96
C LEU A 44 16.01 -11.74 3.67
N THR A 45 14.78 -12.06 3.28
CA THR A 45 14.03 -13.17 3.88
C THR A 45 14.76 -14.50 3.69
N ARG A 46 15.30 -14.78 2.50
CA ARG A 46 16.07 -16.00 2.23
C ARG A 46 17.39 -16.08 2.99
N SER A 47 17.89 -14.95 3.46
CA SER A 47 19.09 -14.88 4.30
C SER A 47 18.76 -15.05 5.80
N GLY A 48 17.48 -15.25 6.15
CA GLY A 48 17.03 -15.47 7.53
C GLY A 48 16.67 -14.19 8.29
N PHE A 49 16.51 -13.06 7.60
CA PHE A 49 16.02 -11.83 8.23
C PHE A 49 14.50 -11.79 8.26
N GLU A 50 13.93 -11.34 9.38
CA GLU A 50 12.54 -10.87 9.39
C GLU A 50 12.45 -9.49 8.76
N VAL A 51 11.54 -9.34 7.80
CA VAL A 51 11.38 -8.10 7.01
C VAL A 51 9.97 -7.57 7.22
N GLU A 52 9.88 -6.35 7.72
CA GLU A 52 8.64 -5.61 7.86
C GLU A 52 8.60 -4.45 6.86
N VAL A 53 7.54 -4.38 6.06
CA VAL A 53 7.29 -3.23 5.17
C VAL A 53 6.44 -2.22 5.93
N LEU A 54 7.07 -1.12 6.33
CA LEU A 54 6.40 -0.04 7.03
C LEU A 54 5.55 0.76 6.04
N ALA A 55 4.34 1.17 6.46
CA ALA A 55 3.56 2.14 5.72
C ALA A 55 4.41 3.40 5.54
N HIS A 56 4.42 3.96 4.32
CA HIS A 56 5.16 5.19 4.08
C HIS A 56 4.64 6.26 5.06
N GLU A 57 5.50 6.78 5.95
CA GLU A 57 5.18 8.05 6.59
C GLU A 57 5.07 9.04 5.43
N THR A 58 3.85 9.52 5.15
CA THR A 58 3.61 10.56 4.15
C THR A 58 4.62 11.65 4.42
N ARG A 59 5.69 11.72 3.61
CA ARG A 59 6.86 12.55 3.86
C ARG A 59 6.35 13.97 4.05
N ARG A 60 6.18 14.40 5.31
CA ARG A 60 5.51 15.67 5.63
C ARG A 60 6.34 16.73 4.93
N ALA A 61 5.82 17.24 3.81
CA ALA A 61 6.56 18.12 2.93
C ALA A 61 7.17 19.20 3.81
N ARG A 62 8.50 19.23 3.87
CA ARG A 62 9.24 20.20 4.69
C ARG A 62 8.86 21.56 4.11
N SER A 63 7.87 22.23 4.70
CA SER A 63 7.44 23.55 4.26
C SER A 63 8.61 24.48 4.49
N THR A 64 9.38 24.77 3.45
CA THR A 64 10.36 25.84 3.47
C THR A 64 9.58 27.13 3.55
N ARG A 65 9.28 27.59 4.77
CA ARG A 65 8.83 28.97 5.00
C ARG A 65 9.97 29.89 4.58
N ARG A 66 9.96 30.32 3.33
CA ARG A 66 10.80 31.41 2.85
C ARG A 66 10.32 32.66 3.60
N ARG A 67 11.08 33.10 4.60
CA ARG A 67 10.87 34.42 5.20
C ARG A 67 11.19 35.44 4.12
N VAL A 68 10.19 36.20 3.69
CA VAL A 68 10.40 37.41 2.90
C VAL A 68 10.80 38.49 3.90
N ALA A 69 11.96 39.08 3.65
CA ALA A 69 12.51 40.22 4.39
C ALA A 69 11.80 41.52 3.98
#